data_AF-A0A6S7LU01-F1
#
_entry.id   AF-A0A6S7LU01-F1
#
_cell.length_a   1.000
_cell.length_b   1.000
_cell.length_c   1.000
_cell.angle_alpha   90.00
_cell.angle_beta   90.00
_cell.angle_gamma   90.00
#
_symmetry.space_group_name_H-M   'P 1'
#
loop_
_entity.id
_entity.type
_entity.pdbx_description
1 polymer ?
#
loop_
_entity_poly.entity_id
_entity_poly.type
_entity_poly.pdbx_seq_one_letter_code
_entity_poly.pdbx_strand_id
1 'polypeptide(L)'
;MVVNPKVEQVMNWANDNKMVVNPKKTKDMWISFSQSSPEPPPIQTDGIEIERVNSFKLLGVWVQNDLKWNTHVCKITKRANKLLFLLRECRKSFLPPEIGLLTYTSKIRPILEYASPVWGGIPKYLEVEIERVQQRSLRILGLEKDTLPTLKERRDKATCNELKRIVEVPNNPCNRFLSGNKNHTYELRRTRDSTPRQLSKTHRH
;
A
#
# COMPACT_ATOMS: atom_id res chain seq x y z
N MET A 1 -31.07 -10.58 12.12
CA MET A 1 -30.34 -10.31 10.88
C MET A 1 -29.87 -8.88 10.96
N VAL A 2 -28.56 -8.62 11.04
CA VAL A 2 -28.05 -7.26 11.32
C VAL A 2 -27.79 -6.58 9.98
N VAL A 3 -28.74 -5.78 9.52
CA VAL A 3 -28.56 -4.91 8.34
C VAL A 3 -27.67 -3.75 8.78
N ASN A 4 -26.56 -3.52 8.08
CA ASN A 4 -25.70 -2.38 8.35
C ASN A 4 -26.41 -1.10 7.86
N PRO A 5 -26.84 -0.19 8.76
CA PRO A 5 -27.66 0.96 8.39
C PRO A 5 -26.94 1.92 7.43
N LYS A 6 -25.61 1.93 7.44
CA LYS A 6 -24.82 2.72 6.49
C LYS A 6 -24.82 2.14 5.09
N VAL A 7 -24.83 0.81 4.96
CA VAL A 7 -24.94 0.15 3.66
C VAL A 7 -26.32 0.44 3.07
N GLU A 8 -27.37 0.35 3.88
CA GLU A 8 -28.74 0.66 3.44
C GLU A 8 -28.90 2.10 2.96
N GLN A 9 -28.31 3.07 3.67
CA GLN A 9 -28.27 4.48 3.21
C GLN A 9 -27.63 4.63 1.83
N VAL A 10 -26.53 3.92 1.55
CA VAL A 10 -25.86 3.96 0.25
C VAL A 10 -26.72 3.29 -0.84
N MET A 11 -27.40 2.19 -0.51
CA MET A 11 -28.29 1.49 -1.45
C MET A 11 -29.52 2.33 -1.79
N ASN A 12 -30.16 2.96 -0.80
CA ASN A 12 -31.28 3.86 -1.03
C ASN A 12 -30.87 5.05 -1.89
N TRP A 13 -29.73 5.68 -1.59
CA TRP A 13 -29.21 6.75 -2.43
C TRP A 13 -28.92 6.28 -3.86
N ALA A 14 -28.34 5.09 -4.05
CA ALA A 14 -28.11 4.55 -5.38
C ALA A 14 -29.44 4.36 -6.14
N ASN A 15 -30.46 3.81 -5.49
CA ASN A 15 -31.80 3.62 -6.07
C ASN A 15 -32.47 4.95 -6.43
N ASP A 16 -32.43 5.93 -5.53
CA ASP A 16 -32.96 7.28 -5.77
C ASP A 16 -32.28 7.95 -6.97
N ASN A 17 -31.00 7.64 -7.19
CA ASN A 17 -30.20 8.12 -8.31
C ASN A 17 -30.22 7.17 -9.53
N LYS A 18 -31.13 6.18 -9.57
CA LYS A 18 -31.31 5.23 -10.68
C LYS A 18 -30.04 4.44 -11.03
N MET A 19 -29.22 4.14 -10.03
CA MET A 19 -28.01 3.33 -10.16
C MET A 19 -28.19 1.94 -9.58
N VAL A 20 -27.68 0.94 -10.27
CA VAL A 20 -27.69 -0.46 -9.82
C VAL A 20 -26.29 -0.85 -9.35
N VAL A 21 -26.18 -1.24 -8.07
CA VAL A 21 -24.93 -1.76 -7.52
C VAL A 21 -24.66 -3.15 -8.09
N ASN A 22 -23.42 -3.40 -8.53
CA ASN A 22 -23.05 -4.70 -9.09
C ASN A 22 -22.37 -5.56 -8.02
N PRO A 23 -23.04 -6.60 -7.46
CA PRO A 23 -22.48 -7.38 -6.35
C PRO A 23 -21.20 -8.14 -6.72
N LYS A 24 -20.99 -8.44 -8.01
CA LYS A 24 -19.76 -9.12 -8.47
C LYS A 24 -18.55 -8.19 -8.43
N LYS A 25 -18.73 -6.88 -8.67
CA LYS A 25 -17.66 -5.88 -8.65
C LYS A 25 -17.47 -5.25 -7.28
N THR A 26 -18.53 -5.17 -6.48
CA THR A 26 -18.49 -4.73 -5.09
C THR A 26 -17.82 -5.80 -4.23
N LYS A 27 -16.97 -5.39 -3.30
CA LYS A 27 -16.29 -6.28 -2.35
C LYS A 27 -16.41 -5.70 -0.96
N ASP A 28 -16.53 -6.58 0.02
CA ASP A 28 -16.44 -6.23 1.42
C ASP A 28 -15.01 -6.51 1.92
N MET A 29 -14.45 -5.61 2.70
CA MET A 29 -13.12 -5.78 3.29
C MET A 29 -13.16 -5.35 4.75
N TRP A 30 -13.01 -6.32 5.63
CA TRP A 30 -12.96 -6.07 7.06
C TRP A 30 -11.54 -5.73 7.51
N ILE A 31 -11.34 -4.54 8.08
CA ILE A 31 -10.05 -4.06 8.59
C ILE A 31 -10.15 -3.86 10.11
N SER A 32 -9.34 -4.60 10.87
CA SER A 32 -9.24 -4.45 12.33
C SER A 32 -7.81 -4.67 12.81
N PHE A 33 -7.38 -3.85 13.77
CA PHE A 33 -6.10 -3.98 14.48
C PHE A 33 -6.25 -4.59 15.88
N SER A 34 -7.48 -4.81 16.33
CA SER A 34 -7.75 -5.41 17.64
C SER A 34 -7.74 -6.94 17.53
N GLN A 35 -7.02 -7.58 18.45
CA GLN A 35 -6.96 -9.05 18.54
C GLN A 35 -8.31 -9.68 18.93
N SER A 36 -9.21 -8.91 19.53
CA SER A 36 -10.50 -9.37 20.05
C SER A 36 -11.70 -8.87 19.24
N SER A 37 -11.49 -8.35 18.03
CA SER A 37 -12.59 -7.82 17.24
C SER A 37 -13.31 -8.96 16.51
N PRO A 38 -14.59 -9.22 16.82
CA PRO A 38 -15.36 -10.22 16.10
C PRO A 38 -15.55 -9.80 14.65
N GLU A 39 -15.57 -10.77 13.75
CA GLU A 39 -15.85 -10.50 12.34
C GLU A 39 -17.27 -9.93 12.17
N PRO A 40 -17.47 -8.86 11.38
CA PRO A 40 -18.78 -8.29 11.16
C PRO A 40 -19.68 -9.26 10.37
N PRO A 41 -21.01 -9.13 10.50
CA PRO A 41 -21.95 -9.90 9.69
C PRO A 41 -21.72 -9.64 8.19
N PRO A 42 -22.04 -10.60 7.31
CA PRO A 42 -21.94 -10.41 5.87
C PRO A 42 -22.80 -9.24 5.37
N ILE A 43 -22.32 -8.55 4.34
CA ILE A 43 -23.06 -7.47 3.69
C ILE A 43 -23.84 -8.05 2.52
N GLN A 44 -25.10 -7.66 2.39
CA GLN A 44 -25.97 -8.08 1.28
C GLN A 44 -26.50 -6.87 0.52
N THR A 45 -26.70 -7.04 -0.78
CA THR A 45 -27.33 -6.08 -1.69
C THR A 45 -28.32 -6.83 -2.57
N ASP A 46 -29.60 -6.44 -2.53
CA ASP A 46 -30.69 -7.08 -3.27
C ASP A 46 -30.77 -8.60 -3.08
N GLY A 47 -30.53 -9.07 -1.84
CA GLY A 47 -30.51 -10.49 -1.50
C GLY A 47 -29.25 -11.26 -1.94
N ILE A 48 -28.28 -10.58 -2.58
CA ILE A 48 -26.99 -11.16 -2.97
C ILE A 48 -25.93 -10.75 -1.95
N GLU A 49 -25.24 -11.75 -1.40
CA GLU A 49 -24.11 -11.52 -0.50
C GLU A 49 -22.90 -10.98 -1.26
N ILE A 50 -22.31 -9.90 -0.75
CA ILE A 50 -21.08 -9.32 -1.27
C ILE A 50 -19.90 -10.16 -0.79
N GLU A 51 -19.05 -10.58 -1.74
CA GLU A 51 -17.83 -11.32 -1.43
C GLU A 51 -16.92 -10.51 -0.49
N ARG A 52 -16.59 -11.11 0.67
CA ARG A 52 -15.58 -10.60 1.59
C ARG A 52 -14.18 -11.01 1.15
N VAL A 53 -13.26 -10.05 1.08
CA VAL A 53 -11.89 -10.26 0.57
C VAL A 53 -10.83 -9.70 1.52
N ASN A 54 -9.68 -10.37 1.55
CA ASN A 54 -8.51 -9.92 2.32
C ASN A 54 -7.59 -8.99 1.51
N SER A 55 -7.73 -8.98 0.18
CA SER A 55 -7.03 -8.03 -0.67
C SER A 55 -7.84 -7.70 -1.91
N PHE A 56 -7.82 -6.44 -2.30
CA PHE A 56 -8.57 -5.93 -3.44
C PHE A 56 -7.77 -4.89 -4.20
N LYS A 57 -7.95 -4.84 -5.53
CA LYS A 57 -7.30 -3.85 -6.39
C LYS A 57 -8.21 -2.64 -6.58
N LEU A 58 -7.86 -1.53 -5.93
CA LEU A 58 -8.56 -0.26 -6.05
C LEU A 58 -7.72 0.74 -6.85
N LEU A 59 -8.25 1.23 -7.98
CA LEU A 59 -7.61 2.24 -8.84
C LEU A 59 -6.14 1.95 -9.20
N GLY A 60 -5.77 0.68 -9.36
CA GLY A 60 -4.40 0.26 -9.69
C GLY A 60 -3.54 -0.15 -8.50
N VAL A 61 -3.96 0.16 -7.26
CA VAL A 61 -3.25 -0.17 -6.02
C VAL A 61 -3.91 -1.38 -5.36
N TRP A 62 -3.11 -2.33 -4.89
CA TRP A 62 -3.63 -3.45 -4.10
C TRP A 62 -3.67 -3.06 -2.62
N VAL A 63 -4.86 -3.05 -2.05
CA VAL A 63 -5.08 -2.83 -0.61
C VAL A 63 -5.26 -4.19 0.06
N GLN A 64 -4.69 -4.36 1.24
CA GLN A 64 -4.87 -5.55 2.07
C GLN A 64 -5.63 -5.18 3.34
N ASN A 65 -6.36 -6.13 3.90
CA ASN A 65 -7.10 -5.94 5.14
C ASN A 65 -6.22 -5.69 6.37
N ASP A 66 -4.95 -6.13 6.33
CA ASP A 66 -3.93 -5.86 7.34
C ASP A 66 -3.16 -4.56 7.09
N LEU A 67 -3.58 -3.76 6.10
CA LEU A 67 -2.94 -2.54 5.60
C LEU A 67 -1.44 -2.70 5.25
N LYS A 68 -0.99 -3.93 5.01
CA LYS A 68 0.35 -4.16 4.46
C LYS A 68 0.35 -3.99 2.94
N TRP A 69 1.54 -3.74 2.42
CA TRP A 69 1.74 -3.50 0.98
C TRP A 69 2.46 -4.65 0.27
N ASN A 70 2.62 -5.81 0.92
CA ASN A 70 3.31 -6.97 0.36
C ASN A 70 2.71 -7.43 -0.98
N THR A 71 1.40 -7.54 -1.04
CA THR A 71 0.66 -7.95 -2.23
C THR A 71 0.85 -6.91 -3.33
N HIS A 72 0.73 -5.63 -3.02
CA HIS A 72 0.95 -4.54 -3.97
C HIS A 72 2.36 -4.58 -4.55
N VAL A 73 3.38 -4.57 -3.70
CA VAL A 73 4.79 -4.60 -4.10
C VAL A 73 5.10 -5.85 -4.92
N CYS A 74 4.64 -7.03 -4.50
CA CYS A 74 4.79 -8.28 -5.25
C CYS A 74 4.17 -8.19 -6.66
N LYS A 75 2.98 -7.60 -6.80
CA LYS A 75 2.28 -7.49 -8.09
C LYS A 75 2.98 -6.48 -9.02
N ILE A 76 3.38 -5.31 -8.52
CA ILE A 76 4.07 -4.29 -9.34
C ILE A 76 5.48 -4.74 -9.73
N THR A 77 6.24 -5.38 -8.84
CA THR A 77 7.58 -5.87 -9.16
C THR A 77 7.51 -7.03 -10.14
N LYS A 78 6.56 -7.97 -10.00
CA LYS A 78 6.33 -9.02 -11.00
C LYS A 78 6.01 -8.44 -12.37
N ARG A 79 5.13 -7.43 -12.44
CA ARG A 79 4.79 -6.75 -13.70
C ARG A 79 6.00 -6.04 -14.31
N ALA A 80 6.74 -5.28 -13.51
CA ALA A 80 7.93 -4.57 -13.95
C ALA A 80 9.04 -5.53 -14.41
N ASN A 81 9.26 -6.65 -13.71
CA ASN A 81 10.23 -7.68 -14.09
C ASN A 81 9.91 -8.30 -15.46
N LYS A 82 8.63 -8.51 -15.81
CA LYS A 82 8.25 -8.99 -17.16
C LYS A 82 8.69 -8.02 -18.26
N LEU A 83 8.66 -6.71 -17.99
CA LEU A 83 9.08 -5.69 -18.96
C LEU A 83 10.59 -5.56 -19.11
N LEU A 84 11.40 -6.18 -18.24
CA LEU A 84 12.85 -6.20 -18.42
C LEU A 84 13.28 -6.89 -19.72
N PHE A 85 12.43 -7.74 -20.29
CA PHE A 85 12.62 -8.27 -21.63
C PHE A 85 12.82 -7.16 -22.66
N LEU A 86 12.05 -6.06 -22.59
CA LEU A 86 12.21 -4.93 -23.53
C LEU A 86 13.63 -4.34 -23.47
N LEU A 87 14.20 -4.20 -22.27
CA LEU A 87 15.58 -3.71 -22.11
C LEU A 87 16.61 -4.69 -22.68
N ARG A 88 16.34 -5.99 -22.57
CA ARG A 88 17.20 -7.02 -23.17
C ARG A 88 17.14 -6.95 -24.70
N GLU A 89 15.96 -6.73 -25.27
CA GLU A 89 15.82 -6.56 -26.72
C GLU A 89 16.49 -5.27 -27.22
N CYS A 90 16.42 -4.16 -26.48
CA CYS A 90 17.19 -2.96 -26.79
C CYS A 90 18.69 -3.26 -26.86
N ARG A 91 19.21 -4.00 -25.87
CA ARG A 91 20.63 -4.39 -25.84
C ARG A 91 21.01 -5.35 -26.96
N LYS A 92 20.18 -6.36 -27.25
CA LYS A 92 20.41 -7.30 -28.36
C LYS A 92 20.42 -6.62 -29.72
N SER A 93 19.61 -5.58 -29.87
CA SER A 93 19.52 -4.78 -31.10
C SER A 93 20.61 -3.72 -31.20
N PHE A 94 21.60 -3.74 -30.30
CA PHE A 94 22.70 -2.77 -30.24
C PHE A 94 22.24 -1.31 -30.21
N LEU A 95 21.09 -1.03 -29.60
CA LEU A 95 20.59 0.32 -29.47
C LEU A 95 21.44 1.13 -28.47
N PRO A 96 21.57 2.45 -28.67
CA PRO A 96 22.22 3.33 -27.70
C PRO A 96 21.62 3.17 -26.28
N PRO A 97 22.45 3.20 -25.22
CA PRO A 97 21.99 3.05 -23.84
C PRO A 97 20.88 4.04 -23.44
N GLU A 98 20.86 5.22 -24.04
CA GLU A 98 19.85 6.27 -23.82
C GLU A 98 18.45 5.79 -24.20
N ILE A 99 18.32 5.00 -25.28
CA ILE A 99 17.02 4.43 -25.69
C ILE A 99 16.55 3.38 -24.68
N GLY A 100 17.47 2.56 -24.18
CA GLY A 100 17.19 1.62 -23.11
C GLY A 100 16.77 2.32 -21.82
N LEU A 101 17.45 3.41 -21.47
CA LEU A 101 17.12 4.24 -20.32
C LEU A 101 15.75 4.91 -20.48
N LEU A 102 15.45 5.43 -21.67
CA LEU A 102 14.14 5.99 -22.02
C LEU A 102 13.04 4.91 -21.91
N THR A 103 13.32 3.69 -22.34
CA THR A 103 12.39 2.57 -22.21
C THR A 103 12.13 2.25 -20.74
N TYR A 104 13.16 2.25 -19.90
CA TYR A 104 13.02 2.08 -18.46
C TYR A 104 12.18 3.19 -17.82
N THR A 105 12.53 4.45 -18.08
CA THR A 105 11.86 5.63 -17.48
C THR A 105 10.40 5.75 -17.92
N SER A 106 10.08 5.40 -19.17
CA SER A 106 8.73 5.55 -19.72
C SER A 106 7.81 4.36 -19.50
N LYS A 107 8.33 3.12 -19.43
CA LYS A 107 7.50 1.91 -19.33
C LYS A 107 7.59 1.19 -18.00
N ILE A 108 8.78 1.13 -17.39
CA ILE A 108 9.04 0.29 -16.21
C ILE A 108 8.89 1.11 -14.93
N ARG A 109 9.56 2.27 -14.84
CA ARG A 109 9.54 3.12 -13.65
C ARG A 109 8.12 3.56 -13.24
N PRO A 110 7.20 3.96 -14.14
CA PRO A 110 5.87 4.39 -13.73
C PRO A 110 5.08 3.28 -13.04
N ILE A 111 5.32 2.01 -13.37
CA ILE A 111 4.69 0.86 -12.69
C ILE A 111 5.16 0.75 -11.24
N LEU A 112 6.44 1.08 -10.99
CA LEU A 112 7.06 1.02 -9.68
C LEU A 112 6.77 2.28 -8.83
N GLU A 113 6.37 3.40 -9.43
CA GLU A 113 6.15 4.68 -8.73
C GLU A 113 4.67 5.08 -8.66
N TYR A 114 3.78 4.43 -9.41
CA TYR A 114 2.37 4.79 -9.47
C TYR A 114 1.72 4.82 -8.08
N ALA A 115 1.06 5.94 -7.78
CA ALA A 115 0.39 6.21 -6.52
C ALA A 115 1.28 6.03 -5.29
N SER A 116 2.60 6.26 -5.40
CA SER A 116 3.53 6.09 -4.29
C SER A 116 3.18 6.86 -3.01
N PRO A 117 2.52 8.03 -3.01
CA PRO A 117 2.10 8.66 -1.76
C PRO A 117 1.17 7.79 -0.90
N VAL A 118 0.41 6.87 -1.51
CA VAL A 118 -0.54 5.99 -0.80
C VAL A 118 0.19 4.87 -0.05
N TRP A 119 1.27 4.34 -0.62
CA TRP A 119 1.95 3.13 -0.12
C TRP A 119 3.43 3.36 0.18
N GLY A 120 3.94 4.58 0.10
CA GLY A 120 5.38 4.90 0.20
C GLY A 120 6.00 4.58 1.56
N GLY A 121 5.20 4.59 2.63
CA GLY A 121 5.60 4.21 3.99
C GLY A 121 5.74 2.70 4.18
N ILE A 122 6.59 2.06 3.38
CA ILE A 122 6.81 0.61 3.39
C ILE A 122 8.03 0.18 4.23
N PRO A 123 8.02 -1.03 4.79
CA PRO A 123 9.20 -1.61 5.44
C PRO A 123 10.40 -1.75 4.50
N LYS A 124 11.60 -1.74 5.08
CA LYS A 124 12.87 -1.77 4.33
C LYS A 124 12.98 -2.92 3.33
N TYR A 125 12.50 -4.10 3.69
CA TYR A 125 12.58 -5.26 2.80
C TYR A 125 11.77 -5.07 1.51
N LEU A 126 10.61 -4.39 1.57
CA LEU A 126 9.82 -4.06 0.38
C LEU A 126 10.48 -2.96 -0.45
N GLU A 127 11.13 -1.98 0.18
CA GLU A 127 11.90 -0.97 -0.54
C GLU A 127 12.99 -1.62 -1.39
N VAL A 128 13.72 -2.57 -0.79
CA VAL A 128 14.79 -3.32 -1.45
C VAL A 128 14.25 -4.14 -2.64
N GLU A 129 13.08 -4.77 -2.51
CA GLU A 129 12.45 -5.50 -3.62
C GLU A 129 12.16 -4.60 -4.83
N ILE A 130 11.71 -3.37 -4.59
CA ILE A 130 11.47 -2.39 -5.66
C ILE A 130 12.80 -1.92 -6.27
N GLU A 131 13.79 -1.60 -5.43
CA GLU A 131 15.10 -1.12 -5.87
C GLU A 131 15.86 -2.18 -6.70
N ARG A 132 15.71 -3.47 -6.37
CA ARG A 132 16.27 -4.58 -7.15
C ARG A 132 15.84 -4.56 -8.62
N VAL A 133 14.62 -4.09 -8.92
CA VAL A 133 14.15 -3.97 -10.31
C VAL A 133 14.89 -2.85 -11.05
N GLN A 134 15.10 -1.70 -10.41
CA GLN A 134 15.91 -0.60 -10.97
C GLN A 134 17.35 -1.06 -11.21
N GLN A 135 17.99 -1.67 -10.21
CA GLN A 135 19.36 -2.16 -10.30
C GLN A 135 19.53 -3.22 -11.40
N ARG A 136 18.55 -4.12 -11.55
CA ARG A 136 18.56 -5.11 -12.63
C ARG A 136 18.39 -4.45 -14.01
N SER A 137 17.59 -3.39 -14.10
CA SER A 137 17.41 -2.61 -15.33
C SER A 137 18.73 -1.96 -15.75
N LEU A 138 19.39 -1.25 -14.83
CA LEU A 138 20.70 -0.62 -15.06
C LEU A 138 21.78 -1.64 -15.46
N ARG A 139 21.81 -2.80 -14.79
CA ARG A 139 22.72 -3.90 -15.14
C ARG A 139 22.50 -4.43 -16.55
N ILE A 140 21.23 -4.60 -16.96
CA ILE A 140 20.91 -5.02 -18.33
C ILE A 140 21.41 -3.98 -19.34
N LEU A 141 21.35 -2.69 -19.01
CA LEU A 141 21.83 -1.62 -19.88
C LEU A 141 23.35 -1.40 -19.83
N GLY A 142 24.05 -2.05 -18.89
CA GLY A 142 25.50 -1.83 -18.69
C GLY A 142 25.84 -0.48 -18.07
N LEU A 143 24.88 0.14 -17.37
CA LEU A 143 25.04 1.44 -16.72
C LEU A 143 25.45 1.27 -15.25
N GLU A 144 26.11 2.29 -14.72
CA GLU A 144 26.46 2.35 -13.30
C GLU A 144 25.21 2.46 -12.42
N LYS A 145 25.33 2.07 -11.15
CA LYS A 145 24.21 2.12 -10.20
C LYS A 145 23.76 3.56 -9.93
N ASP A 146 24.69 4.50 -9.99
CA ASP A 146 24.50 5.89 -9.59
C ASP A 146 24.00 6.77 -10.75
N THR A 147 23.80 6.17 -11.94
CA THR A 147 23.23 6.86 -13.10
C THR A 147 21.81 7.39 -12.85
N LEU A 148 21.07 6.80 -11.91
CA LEU A 148 19.71 7.20 -11.56
C LEU A 148 19.56 7.41 -10.05
N PRO A 149 18.76 8.39 -9.61
CA PRO A 149 18.39 8.51 -8.21
C PRO A 149 17.63 7.26 -7.76
N THR A 150 17.72 6.95 -6.46
CA THR A 150 17.04 5.77 -5.92
C THR A 150 15.53 5.91 -6.05
N LEU A 151 14.84 4.78 -6.25
CA LEU A 151 13.37 4.82 -6.28
C LEU A 151 12.81 5.24 -4.92
N LYS A 152 13.54 4.98 -3.83
CA LYS A 152 13.19 5.45 -2.48
C LYS A 152 13.11 6.98 -2.43
N GLU A 153 14.18 7.69 -2.79
CA GLU A 153 14.20 9.16 -2.76
C GLU A 153 13.06 9.76 -3.59
N ARG A 154 12.80 9.17 -4.77
CA ARG A 154 11.72 9.62 -5.65
C ARG A 154 10.34 9.43 -5.02
N ARG A 155 10.08 8.29 -4.40
CA ARG A 155 8.82 8.03 -3.68
C ARG A 155 8.67 8.96 -2.47
N ASP A 156 9.73 9.17 -1.71
CA ASP A 156 9.74 10.06 -0.55
C ASP A 156 9.40 11.49 -0.99
N LYS A 157 10.05 11.98 -2.05
CA LYS A 157 9.77 13.29 -2.63
C LYS A 157 8.33 13.41 -3.12
N ALA A 158 7.82 12.41 -3.84
CA ALA A 158 6.44 12.41 -4.32
C ALA A 158 5.43 12.43 -3.15
N THR A 159 5.69 11.65 -2.09
CA THR A 159 4.85 11.60 -0.89
C THR A 159 4.85 12.95 -0.18
N CYS A 160 6.02 13.54 0.05
CA CYS A 160 6.15 14.85 0.68
C CYS A 160 5.42 15.94 -0.12
N ASN A 161 5.56 15.95 -1.45
CA ASN A 161 4.89 16.92 -2.31
C ASN A 161 3.37 16.80 -2.23
N GLU A 162 2.84 15.57 -2.27
CA GLU A 162 1.41 15.34 -2.19
C GLU A 162 0.85 15.70 -0.81
N LEU A 163 1.56 15.36 0.28
CA LEU A 163 1.14 15.75 1.62
C LEU A 163 1.12 17.26 1.82
N LYS A 164 2.13 17.99 1.32
CA LYS A 164 2.14 19.46 1.34
C LYS A 164 0.93 20.03 0.60
N ARG A 165 0.67 19.53 -0.60
CA ARG A 165 -0.50 19.92 -1.40
C ARG A 165 -1.81 19.68 -0.65
N ILE A 166 -1.98 18.53 0.00
CA ILE A 166 -3.19 18.21 0.77
C ILE A 166 -3.40 19.20 1.92
N VAL A 167 -2.33 19.52 2.66
CA VAL A 167 -2.36 20.44 3.81
C VAL A 167 -2.66 21.88 3.38
N GLU A 168 -2.15 22.29 2.22
CA GLU A 168 -2.39 23.62 1.65
C GLU A 168 -3.84 23.84 1.20
N VAL A 169 -4.60 22.78 0.91
CA VAL A 169 -6.01 22.91 0.50
C VAL A 169 -6.87 23.35 1.69
N PRO A 170 -7.53 24.53 1.63
CA PRO A 170 -8.44 24.97 2.67
C PRO A 170 -9.61 23.98 2.83
N ASN A 171 -10.03 23.72 4.06
CA ASN A 171 -11.14 22.81 4.40
C ASN A 171 -10.95 21.36 3.88
N ASN A 172 -9.71 20.91 3.67
CA ASN A 172 -9.48 19.51 3.30
C ASN A 172 -9.93 18.59 4.45
N PRO A 173 -10.77 17.55 4.19
CA PRO A 173 -11.20 16.59 5.20
C PRO A 173 -10.01 15.91 5.92
N CYS A 174 -8.88 15.76 5.23
CA CYS A 174 -7.67 15.16 5.78
C CYS A 174 -6.91 16.08 6.72
N ASN A 175 -7.17 17.39 6.72
CA ASN A 175 -6.48 18.33 7.60
C ASN A 175 -6.65 17.94 9.06
N ARG A 176 -7.82 17.44 9.48
CA ARG A 176 -8.02 16.93 10.86
C ARG A 176 -7.00 15.86 11.29
N PHE A 177 -6.48 15.07 10.36
CA PHE A 177 -5.51 14.01 10.65
C PHE A 177 -4.06 14.50 10.50
N LEU A 178 -3.83 15.51 9.67
CA LEU A 178 -2.49 16.00 9.31
C LEU A 178 -2.09 17.28 10.09
N SER A 179 -3.06 18.06 10.55
CA SER A 179 -2.86 19.29 11.32
C SER A 179 -2.72 18.96 12.80
N GLY A 180 -1.54 19.26 13.35
CA GLY A 180 -1.25 19.11 14.77
C GLY A 180 -0.02 18.25 15.00
N ASN A 181 1.13 18.90 15.25
CA ASN A 181 2.26 18.23 15.90
C ASN A 181 1.83 17.86 17.32
N LYS A 182 1.26 16.67 17.50
CA LYS A 182 1.15 16.08 18.81
C LYS A 182 2.54 15.59 19.18
N ASN A 183 3.20 16.32 20.08
CA ASN A 183 4.43 15.85 20.71
C ASN A 183 4.08 14.60 21.53
N HIS A 184 4.19 13.44 20.90
CA HIS A 184 4.05 12.16 21.58
C HIS A 184 5.40 11.80 22.19
N THR A 185 5.53 11.95 23.51
CA THR A 185 6.61 11.33 24.27
C THR A 185 6.33 9.83 24.35
N TYR A 186 6.78 9.08 23.34
CA TYR A 186 6.76 7.62 23.40
C TYR A 186 7.91 7.16 24.31
N GLU A 187 7.59 6.74 25.53
CA GLU A 187 8.51 5.92 26.33
C GLU A 187 8.56 4.50 25.77
N LEU A 188 9.30 4.34 24.66
CA LEU A 188 9.45 3.04 23.96
C LEU A 188 10.25 2.02 24.78
N ARG A 189 10.88 2.46 25.87
CA ARG A 189 11.52 1.59 26.86
C ARG A 189 10.68 1.63 28.13
N ARG A 190 9.83 0.63 28.32
CA ARG A 190 9.57 0.19 29.70
C ARG A 190 10.88 -0.36 30.23
N THR A 191 11.60 0.42 31.02
CA THR A 191 12.56 -0.15 31.97
C THR A 191 11.80 -1.21 32.74
N ARG A 192 12.19 -2.49 32.59
CA ARG A 192 11.73 -3.51 33.50
C ARG A 192 12.13 -3.02 34.88
N ASP A 193 11.17 -2.70 35.74
CA ASP A 193 11.45 -2.52 37.15
C ASP A 193 12.21 -3.75 37.60
N SER A 194 13.42 -3.53 38.10
CA SER A 194 14.25 -4.53 38.75
C SER A 194 13.69 -4.85 40.13
N THR A 195 12.38 -5.12 40.22
CA THR A 195 11.79 -5.74 41.40
C THR A 195 11.98 -7.25 41.24
N PRO A 196 12.75 -7.91 42.14
CA PRO A 196 12.90 -9.35 42.09
C PRO A 196 11.52 -10.00 42.21
N ARG A 197 11.15 -10.80 41.21
CA ARG A 197 9.96 -11.64 41.27
C ARG A 197 10.13 -12.62 42.44
N GLN A 198 9.41 -12.40 43.54
CA GLN A 198 9.34 -13.35 44.65
C GLN A 198 8.79 -14.67 44.09
N LEU A 199 9.64 -15.71 44.05
CA LEU A 199 9.23 -17.06 43.70
C LEU A 199 8.28 -17.57 44.79
N SER A 200 6.99 -17.65 44.48
CA SER A 200 6.03 -18.35 45.32
C SER A 200 6.43 -19.83 45.39
N LYS A 201 6.92 -20.27 46.55
CA LYS A 201 7.14 -21.69 46.83
C LYS A 201 5.79 -22.40 46.83
N THR A 202 5.47 -23.11 45.76
CA THR A 202 4.38 -24.10 45.77
C THR A 202 4.81 -25.26 46.67
N HIS A 203 4.19 -25.38 47.86
CA HIS A 203 4.20 -26.61 48.63
C HIS A 203 3.35 -27.65 47.91
N ARG A 204 3.97 -28.76 47.50
CA ARG A 204 3.26 -29.99 47.18
C ARG A 204 2.87 -30.66 48.49
N HIS A 205 1.58 -30.92 48.65
CA HIS A 205 1.06 -32.03 49.46
C HIS A 205 0.42 -33.02 48.50
#